data_AF-A0A9D2A8V7-F1
#
_entry.id   AF-A0A9D2A8V7-F1
#
_cell.length_a   1.000
_cell.length_b   1.000
_cell.length_c   1.000
_cell.angle_alpha   90.00
_cell.angle_beta   90.00
_cell.angle_gamma   90.00
#
_symmetry.space_group_name_H-M   'P 1'
#
loop_
_entity.id
_entity.type
_entity.pdbx_description
1 polymer ?
#
loop_
_entity_poly.entity_id
_entity_poly.type
_entity_poly.pdbx_seq_one_letter_code
_entity_poly.pdbx_strand_id
1 'polypeptide(L)'
;MIVTLYIPGLHEAGLRNTEAFLGSPGSSFVVDAYASGSILAATGVTLLGNLMFAALGTTTLPSLIIPFFGVVATIGRAVFIGMPFAPTSFEELIAVIIASPVLLIEFQAYVLAMLGSIILWRSTFGYRRRNLASAWDGYLAGVKDNVRLYPVIIAVLLGIALVEAGTALILH
;
A
#
# COMPACT_ATOMS: atom_id res chain seq x y z
N MET A 1 3.15 -9.86 -10.31
CA MET A 1 4.35 -10.49 -10.91
C MET A 1 4.05 -11.90 -11.33
N ILE A 2 3.85 -12.85 -10.40
CA ILE A 2 3.59 -14.26 -10.75
C ILE A 2 2.35 -14.38 -11.64
N VAL A 3 1.21 -13.80 -11.24
CA VAL A 3 -0.04 -13.84 -12.03
C VAL A 3 0.14 -13.23 -13.42
N THR A 4 0.93 -12.16 -13.52
CA THR A 4 1.23 -11.47 -14.78
C THR A 4 1.88 -12.39 -15.82
N LEU A 5 2.73 -13.33 -15.40
CA LEU A 5 3.40 -14.27 -16.29
C LEU A 5 2.44 -15.26 -16.98
N TYR A 6 1.27 -15.50 -16.38
CA TYR A 6 0.31 -16.49 -16.87
C TYR A 6 -0.85 -15.89 -17.67
N ILE A 7 -1.02 -14.56 -17.64
CA ILE A 7 -2.15 -13.88 -18.28
C ILE A 7 -1.60 -12.86 -19.30
N PRO A 8 -1.70 -13.17 -20.61
CA PRO A 8 -1.29 -12.24 -21.66
C PRO A 8 -2.00 -10.89 -21.53
N GLY A 9 -1.29 -9.79 -21.80
CA GLY A 9 -1.88 -8.45 -21.72
C GLY A 9 -1.79 -7.78 -20.35
N LEU A 10 -1.52 -8.53 -19.26
CA LEU A 10 -1.47 -7.95 -17.91
C LEU A 10 -0.24 -7.06 -17.70
N HIS A 11 0.90 -7.39 -18.30
CA HIS A 11 2.09 -6.55 -18.18
C HIS A 11 1.86 -5.21 -18.86
N GLU A 12 1.36 -5.20 -20.11
CA GLU A 12 1.03 -3.97 -20.84
C GLU A 12 -0.09 -3.19 -20.15
N ALA A 13 -1.08 -3.87 -19.54
CA ALA A 13 -2.09 -3.21 -18.73
C ALA A 13 -1.48 -2.52 -17.51
N GLY A 14 -0.50 -3.16 -16.85
CA GLY A 14 0.27 -2.57 -15.77
C GLY A 14 1.00 -1.30 -16.19
N LEU A 15 1.71 -1.34 -17.31
CA LEU A 15 2.43 -0.18 -17.86
C LEU A 15 1.47 0.96 -18.21
N ARG A 16 0.35 0.68 -18.88
CA ARG A 16 -0.69 1.70 -19.18
C ARG A 16 -1.25 2.35 -17.92
N ASN A 17 -1.40 1.60 -16.83
CA ASN A 17 -1.86 2.16 -15.56
C ASN A 17 -0.81 3.09 -14.94
N THR A 18 0.47 2.74 -15.02
CA THR A 18 1.58 3.60 -14.59
C THR A 18 1.63 4.88 -15.42
N GLU A 19 1.50 4.79 -16.75
CA GLU A 19 1.43 5.95 -17.64
C GLU A 19 0.22 6.84 -17.33
N ALA A 20 -0.96 6.24 -17.13
CA ALA A 20 -2.17 6.96 -16.74
C ALA A 20 -2.01 7.68 -15.39
N PHE A 21 -1.32 7.06 -14.43
CA PHE A 21 -0.98 7.70 -13.15
C PHE A 21 -0.04 8.88 -13.35
N LEU A 22 1.02 8.73 -14.15
CA LEU A 22 1.95 9.83 -14.47
C LEU A 22 1.25 10.98 -15.22
N GLY A 23 0.19 10.70 -15.98
CA GLY A 23 -0.66 11.72 -16.61
C GLY A 23 -1.76 12.31 -15.72
N SER A 24 -1.92 11.83 -14.48
CA SER A 24 -3.03 12.26 -13.61
C SER A 24 -2.75 13.60 -12.90
N PRO A 25 -3.78 14.40 -12.58
CA PRO A 25 -3.59 15.64 -11.83
C PRO A 25 -2.87 15.39 -10.49
N GLY A 26 -1.76 16.10 -10.27
CA GLY A 26 -0.96 16.00 -9.04
C GLY A 26 0.22 15.01 -9.12
N SER A 27 0.35 14.22 -10.18
CA SER A 27 1.52 13.35 -10.40
C SER A 27 2.82 14.15 -10.55
N SER A 28 2.75 15.34 -11.15
CA SER A 28 3.90 16.24 -11.32
C SER A 28 4.56 16.58 -9.99
N PHE A 29 3.79 16.74 -8.91
CA PHE A 29 4.36 16.98 -7.58
C PHE A 29 5.20 15.80 -7.08
N VAL A 30 4.80 14.57 -7.39
CA VAL A 30 5.58 13.37 -7.06
C VAL A 30 6.83 13.32 -7.93
N VAL A 31 6.69 13.52 -9.24
CA VAL A 31 7.82 13.51 -10.18
C VAL A 31 8.85 14.58 -9.82
N ASP A 32 8.42 15.81 -9.55
CA ASP A 32 9.28 16.93 -9.16
C ASP A 32 10.01 16.66 -7.84
N ALA A 33 9.35 16.01 -6.88
CA ALA A 33 9.96 15.65 -5.61
C ALA A 33 11.12 14.66 -5.79
N TYR A 34 10.94 13.61 -6.62
CA TYR A 34 12.02 12.67 -6.92
C TYR A 34 13.10 13.30 -7.81
N ALA A 35 12.72 14.12 -8.80
CA ALA A 35 13.66 14.80 -9.69
C ALA A 35 14.50 15.87 -8.99
N SER A 36 14.04 16.42 -7.87
CA SER A 36 14.78 17.41 -7.08
C SER A 36 16.07 16.87 -6.42
N GLY A 37 16.23 15.55 -6.35
CA GLY A 37 17.32 14.90 -5.60
C GLY A 37 17.21 15.06 -4.08
N SER A 38 16.15 15.68 -3.57
CA SER A 38 15.93 15.87 -2.13
C SER A 38 15.30 14.63 -1.52
N ILE A 39 16.09 13.91 -0.70
CA ILE A 39 15.61 12.75 0.07
C ILE A 39 14.38 13.13 0.90
N LEU A 40 14.38 14.29 1.55
CA LEU A 40 13.25 14.74 2.38
C LEU A 40 11.98 14.97 1.55
N ALA A 41 12.11 15.54 0.35
CA ALA A 41 10.96 15.76 -0.52
C ALA A 41 10.39 14.43 -1.01
N ALA A 42 11.24 13.54 -1.54
CA ALA A 42 10.85 12.20 -1.98
C ALA A 42 10.20 11.41 -0.83
N THR A 43 10.85 11.30 0.33
CA THR A 43 10.29 10.62 1.51
C THR A 43 8.94 11.21 1.92
N GLY A 44 8.79 12.54 1.91
CA GLY A 44 7.54 13.20 2.27
C GLY A 44 6.39 12.81 1.35
N VAL A 45 6.61 12.84 0.03
CA VAL A 45 5.58 12.48 -0.95
C VAL A 45 5.24 10.98 -0.94
N THR A 46 6.24 10.10 -0.77
CA THR A 46 6.04 8.65 -0.67
C THR A 46 5.24 8.29 0.58
N LEU A 47 5.62 8.86 1.73
CA LEU A 47 4.90 8.65 2.99
C LEU A 47 3.44 9.13 2.86
N LEU A 48 3.24 10.33 2.34
CA LEU A 48 1.90 10.91 2.20
C LEU A 48 1.04 10.07 1.24
N GLY A 49 1.60 9.67 0.10
CA GLY A 49 0.94 8.86 -0.91
C GLY A 49 0.45 7.53 -0.32
N ASN A 50 1.36 6.82 0.34
CA ASN A 50 1.06 5.51 0.90
C ASN A 50 0.15 5.58 2.13
N LEU A 51 0.27 6.61 2.96
CA LEU A 51 -0.61 6.79 4.12
C LEU A 51 -2.03 7.19 3.70
N MET A 52 -2.16 8.22 2.85
CA MET A 52 -3.45 8.79 2.48
C MET A 52 -4.20 7.91 1.49
N PHE A 53 -3.56 7.49 0.41
CA PHE A 53 -4.26 6.76 -0.65
C PHE A 53 -4.26 5.27 -0.37
N ALA A 54 -3.11 4.67 -0.11
CA ALA A 54 -3.02 3.21 0.01
C ALA A 54 -3.57 2.69 1.35
N ALA A 55 -3.13 3.25 2.49
CA ALA A 55 -3.57 2.78 3.81
C ALA A 55 -4.97 3.31 4.20
N LEU A 56 -5.22 4.62 4.10
CA LEU A 56 -6.51 5.20 4.50
C LEU A 56 -7.58 5.07 3.42
N GLY A 57 -7.39 5.75 2.28
CA GLY A 57 -8.42 5.97 1.27
C GLY A 57 -8.94 4.71 0.61
N THR A 58 -8.07 3.73 0.40
CA THR A 58 -8.41 2.51 -0.35
C THR A 58 -8.36 1.23 0.48
N THR A 59 -8.03 1.31 1.77
CA THR A 59 -8.00 0.14 2.65
C THR A 59 -8.86 0.37 3.89
N THR A 60 -8.46 1.26 4.80
CA THR A 60 -9.13 1.45 6.09
C THR A 60 -10.50 2.10 5.96
N LEU A 61 -10.62 3.23 5.24
CA LEU A 61 -11.88 3.97 5.14
C LEU A 61 -13.01 3.14 4.49
N PRO A 62 -12.81 2.47 3.34
CA PRO A 62 -13.84 1.60 2.80
C PRO A 62 -14.14 0.41 3.72
N SER A 63 -13.14 -0.08 4.45
CA SER A 63 -13.35 -1.13 5.46
C SER A 63 -14.18 -0.70 6.65
N LEU A 64 -14.34 0.60 6.93
CA LEU A 64 -15.26 1.06 7.98
C LEU A 64 -16.72 0.74 7.67
N ILE A 65 -17.03 0.50 6.39
CA ILE A 65 -18.38 0.30 5.87
C ILE A 65 -18.54 -1.13 5.36
N ILE A 66 -17.55 -1.65 4.63
CA ILE A 66 -17.62 -2.96 3.97
C ILE A 66 -16.80 -3.99 4.77
N PRO A 67 -17.42 -5.07 5.27
CA PRO A 67 -16.74 -6.17 5.95
C PRO A 67 -15.54 -6.71 5.19
N PHE A 68 -14.37 -6.69 5.84
CA PHE A 68 -13.12 -7.27 5.36
C PHE A 68 -12.60 -6.70 4.03
N PHE A 69 -13.09 -5.54 3.58
CA PHE A 69 -12.69 -4.95 2.30
C PHE A 69 -11.18 -4.77 2.17
N GLY A 70 -10.50 -4.41 3.26
CA GLY A 70 -9.05 -4.22 3.27
C GLY A 70 -8.27 -5.48 2.89
N VAL A 71 -8.84 -6.68 3.07
CA VAL A 71 -8.26 -7.94 2.57
C VAL A 71 -8.30 -7.97 1.05
N VAL A 72 -9.47 -7.74 0.47
CA VAL A 72 -9.66 -7.71 -0.99
C VAL A 72 -8.81 -6.62 -1.63
N ALA A 73 -8.80 -5.42 -1.03
CA ALA A 73 -8.01 -4.29 -1.50
C ALA A 73 -6.49 -4.59 -1.49
N THR A 74 -6.00 -5.24 -0.43
CA THR A 74 -4.56 -5.56 -0.29
C THR A 74 -4.13 -6.66 -1.26
N ILE A 75 -4.96 -7.70 -1.44
CA ILE A 75 -4.71 -8.75 -2.45
C ILE A 75 -4.72 -8.14 -3.85
N GLY A 76 -5.74 -7.33 -4.17
CA GLY A 76 -5.84 -6.64 -5.45
C GLY A 76 -4.61 -5.76 -5.70
N ARG A 77 -4.16 -5.00 -4.69
CA ARG A 77 -2.96 -4.17 -4.75
C ARG A 77 -1.70 -4.97 -5.06
N ALA A 78 -1.51 -6.13 -4.43
CA ALA A 78 -0.38 -7.02 -4.73
C ALA A 78 -0.36 -7.47 -6.19
N VAL A 79 -1.54 -7.71 -6.78
CA VAL A 79 -1.66 -8.00 -8.19
C VAL A 79 -1.34 -6.76 -9.03
N PHE A 80 -2.02 -5.63 -8.79
CA PHE A 80 -1.88 -4.40 -9.59
C PHE A 80 -0.48 -3.81 -9.56
N ILE A 81 0.13 -3.66 -8.39
CA ILE A 81 1.54 -3.22 -8.28
C ILE A 81 2.42 -4.23 -8.99
N GLY A 82 2.19 -5.52 -8.79
CA GLY A 82 2.99 -6.55 -9.43
C GLY A 82 2.85 -6.67 -10.95
N MET A 83 1.90 -6.01 -11.62
CA MET A 83 1.71 -6.08 -13.07
C MET A 83 2.90 -5.46 -13.84
N PRO A 84 3.23 -4.16 -13.66
CA PRO A 84 4.35 -3.52 -14.35
C PRO A 84 5.71 -4.10 -13.93
N PHE A 85 5.84 -4.64 -12.72
CA PHE A 85 7.09 -5.22 -12.24
C PHE A 85 7.35 -6.67 -12.71
N ALA A 86 6.51 -7.25 -13.57
CA ALA A 86 6.82 -8.58 -14.12
C ALA A 86 7.94 -8.45 -15.18
N PRO A 87 9.15 -8.98 -14.95
CA PRO A 87 10.27 -8.75 -15.87
C PRO A 87 10.06 -9.54 -17.17
N THR A 88 10.26 -8.86 -18.29
CA THR A 88 10.23 -9.42 -19.65
C THR A 88 11.62 -9.54 -20.27
N SER A 89 12.63 -8.92 -19.64
CA SER A 89 14.05 -8.97 -20.03
C SER A 89 14.95 -9.22 -18.82
N PHE A 90 16.22 -9.59 -19.07
CA PHE A 90 17.21 -9.79 -18.01
C PHE A 90 17.57 -8.48 -17.28
N GLU A 91 17.57 -7.36 -18.01
CA GLU A 91 17.80 -6.03 -17.44
C GLU A 91 16.66 -5.62 -16.49
N GLU A 92 15.41 -5.82 -16.89
CA GLU A 92 14.25 -5.60 -16.02
C GLU A 92 14.27 -6.52 -14.78
N LEU A 93 14.71 -7.76 -14.93
CA LEU A 93 14.86 -8.67 -13.79
C LEU A 93 15.84 -8.12 -12.75
N ILE A 94 16.98 -7.57 -13.18
CA ILE A 94 17.95 -6.95 -12.29
C ILE A 94 17.33 -5.73 -11.59
N ALA A 95 16.66 -4.86 -12.34
CA ALA A 95 15.98 -3.68 -11.77
C ALA A 95 14.95 -4.07 -10.71
N VAL A 96 14.14 -5.09 -10.98
CA VAL A 96 13.18 -5.66 -10.02
C VAL A 96 13.88 -6.19 -8.79
N ILE A 97 14.99 -6.93 -8.93
CA ILE A 97 15.73 -7.48 -7.78
C ILE A 97 16.22 -6.34 -6.88
N ILE A 98 16.77 -5.27 -7.46
CA ILE A 98 17.23 -4.09 -6.73
C ILE A 98 16.06 -3.38 -6.02
N ALA A 99 14.91 -3.24 -6.68
CA ALA A 99 13.72 -2.60 -6.11
C ALA A 99 12.94 -3.49 -5.14
N SER A 100 13.14 -4.82 -5.18
CA SER A 100 12.34 -5.78 -4.43
C SER A 100 12.34 -5.59 -2.91
N PRO A 101 13.44 -5.15 -2.24
CA PRO A 101 13.39 -4.87 -0.81
C PRO A 101 12.43 -3.73 -0.48
N VAL A 102 12.40 -2.67 -1.30
CA VAL A 102 11.46 -1.55 -1.13
C VAL A 102 10.03 -2.07 -1.26
N LEU A 103 9.73 -2.78 -2.36
CA LEU A 103 8.41 -3.35 -2.60
C LEU A 103 7.97 -4.29 -1.47
N LEU A 104 8.86 -5.16 -0.99
CA LEU A 104 8.55 -6.12 0.06
C LEU A 104 8.17 -5.44 1.37
N ILE A 105 8.93 -4.40 1.75
CA ILE A 105 8.66 -3.65 2.99
C ILE A 105 7.38 -2.81 2.80
N GLU A 106 7.18 -2.19 1.64
CA GLU A 106 5.95 -1.46 1.29
C GLU A 106 4.69 -2.32 1.48
N PHE A 107 4.74 -3.57 1.02
CA PHE A 107 3.65 -4.52 1.25
C PHE A 107 3.36 -4.79 2.73
N GLN A 108 4.35 -4.71 3.63
CA GLN A 108 4.11 -4.90 5.07
C GLN A 108 3.20 -3.82 5.65
N ALA A 109 3.34 -2.58 5.21
CA ALA A 109 2.45 -1.50 5.64
C ALA A 109 0.99 -1.77 5.22
N TYR A 110 0.80 -2.31 4.02
CA TYR A 110 -0.53 -2.68 3.52
C TYR A 110 -1.11 -3.88 4.28
N VAL A 111 -0.27 -4.85 4.64
CA VAL A 111 -0.67 -5.98 5.49
C VAL A 111 -1.13 -5.51 6.87
N LEU A 112 -0.48 -4.50 7.45
CA LEU A 112 -0.91 -3.91 8.72
C LEU A 112 -2.25 -3.16 8.60
N ALA A 113 -2.47 -2.42 7.52
CA ALA A 113 -3.77 -1.79 7.25
C ALA A 113 -4.88 -2.83 7.04
N MET A 114 -4.57 -3.92 6.32
CA MET A 114 -5.46 -5.08 6.17
C MET A 114 -5.79 -5.72 7.53
N LEU A 115 -4.80 -5.90 8.40
CA LEU A 115 -5.00 -6.43 9.75
C LEU A 115 -6.00 -5.58 10.53
N GLY A 116 -5.93 -4.25 10.42
CA GLY A 116 -6.91 -3.33 11.00
C GLY A 116 -8.34 -3.62 10.53
N SER A 117 -8.53 -3.88 9.24
CA SER A 117 -9.83 -4.29 8.68
C SER A 117 -10.32 -5.63 9.25
N ILE A 118 -9.44 -6.61 9.39
CA ILE A 118 -9.78 -7.91 10.00
C ILE A 118 -10.19 -7.73 11.47
N ILE A 119 -9.42 -6.97 12.24
CA ILE A 119 -9.69 -6.71 13.66
C ILE A 119 -11.05 -6.02 13.83
N LEU A 120 -11.32 -5.00 13.02
CA LEU A 120 -12.58 -4.26 13.05
C LEU A 120 -13.79 -5.21 12.94
N TRP A 121 -13.82 -6.04 11.90
CA TRP A 121 -14.98 -6.88 11.63
C TRP A 121 -15.05 -8.12 12.51
N ARG A 122 -13.91 -8.66 12.96
CA ARG A 122 -13.90 -9.70 14.00
C ARG A 122 -14.38 -9.17 15.34
N SER A 123 -14.05 -7.92 15.71
CA SER A 123 -14.56 -7.28 16.93
C SER A 123 -16.06 -7.02 16.84
N THR A 124 -16.54 -6.57 15.68
CA THR A 124 -17.95 -6.30 15.40
C THR A 124 -18.81 -7.56 15.49
N PHE A 125 -18.47 -8.60 14.71
CA PHE A 125 -19.25 -9.85 14.70
C PHE A 125 -18.97 -10.76 15.90
N GLY A 126 -17.77 -10.63 16.50
CA GLY A 126 -17.33 -11.39 17.66
C GLY A 126 -17.59 -10.68 19.00
N TYR A 127 -18.41 -9.63 19.05
CA TYR A 127 -18.59 -8.77 20.23
C TYR A 127 -18.88 -9.55 21.52
N ARG A 128 -19.68 -10.63 21.44
CA ARG A 128 -19.97 -11.51 22.59
C ARG A 128 -18.73 -12.21 23.15
N ARG A 129 -17.77 -12.60 22.29
CA ARG A 129 -16.50 -13.20 22.72
C ARG A 129 -15.59 -12.20 23.45
N ARG A 130 -15.82 -10.90 23.24
CA ARG A 130 -15.14 -9.81 23.95
C ARG A 130 -15.96 -9.30 25.16
N ASN A 131 -17.04 -9.99 25.55
CA ASN A 131 -17.96 -9.58 26.61
C ASN A 131 -18.54 -8.17 26.43
N LEU A 132 -18.76 -7.76 25.18
CA LEU A 132 -19.37 -6.46 24.86
C LEU A 132 -20.90 -6.59 24.77
N ALA A 133 -21.61 -5.50 25.07
CA ALA A 133 -23.07 -5.51 25.16
C ALA A 133 -23.75 -5.62 23.79
N SER A 134 -23.16 -5.04 22.75
CA SER A 134 -23.73 -5.03 21.39
C SER A 134 -22.68 -5.12 20.29
N ALA A 135 -23.15 -5.41 19.06
CA ALA A 135 -22.30 -5.37 17.87
C ALA A 135 -21.75 -3.96 17.60
N TRP A 136 -22.49 -2.92 17.98
CA TRP A 136 -22.04 -1.52 17.89
C TRP A 136 -20.86 -1.25 18.82
N ASP A 137 -20.90 -1.75 20.06
CA ASP A 137 -19.75 -1.67 20.97
C ASP A 137 -18.54 -2.43 20.39
N GLY A 138 -18.80 -3.58 19.75
CA GLY A 138 -17.80 -4.34 19.02
C GLY A 138 -17.17 -3.55 17.86
N TYR A 139 -17.99 -2.82 17.10
CA TYR A 139 -17.54 -1.94 16.02
C TYR A 139 -16.67 -0.80 16.54
N LEU A 140 -17.13 -0.06 17.55
CA LEU A 140 -16.38 1.04 18.15
C LEU A 140 -15.04 0.58 18.75
N ALA A 141 -15.05 -0.58 19.44
CA ALA A 141 -13.82 -1.19 19.94
C ALA A 141 -12.87 -1.57 18.80
N GLY A 142 -13.41 -2.11 17.70
CA GLY A 142 -12.65 -2.44 16.50
C GLY A 142 -12.04 -1.21 15.82
N VAL A 143 -12.78 -0.10 15.72
CA VAL A 143 -12.28 1.17 15.18
C VAL A 143 -11.14 1.70 16.06
N LYS A 144 -11.32 1.68 17.39
CA LYS A 144 -10.27 2.10 18.34
C LYS A 144 -9.01 1.25 18.21
N ASP A 145 -9.15 -0.07 18.09
CA ASP A 145 -8.02 -0.97 17.90
C ASP A 145 -7.34 -0.74 16.54
N ASN A 146 -8.10 -0.44 15.49
CA ASN A 146 -7.55 -0.08 14.18
C ASN A 146 -6.75 1.23 14.25
N VAL A 147 -7.27 2.29 14.88
CA VAL A 147 -6.54 3.56 15.08
C VAL A 147 -5.25 3.35 15.87
N ARG A 148 -5.21 2.42 16.83
CA ARG A 148 -3.99 2.09 17.58
C ARG A 148 -2.89 1.44 16.74
N LEU A 149 -3.20 0.89 15.57
CA LEU A 149 -2.20 0.36 14.64
C LEU A 149 -1.50 1.47 13.84
N TYR A 150 -2.11 2.64 13.71
CA TYR A 150 -1.60 3.69 12.83
C TYR A 150 -0.22 4.23 13.21
N PRO A 151 0.17 4.37 14.49
CA PRO A 151 1.55 4.74 14.82
C PRO A 151 2.58 3.75 14.25
N VAL A 152 2.27 2.45 14.26
CA VAL A 152 3.14 1.41 13.69
C VAL A 152 3.12 1.47 12.17
N ILE A 153 1.95 1.62 11.55
CA ILE A 153 1.82 1.77 10.09
C ILE A 153 2.62 2.98 9.60
N ILE A 154 2.49 4.13 10.27
CA ILE A 154 3.21 5.36 9.93
C ILE A 154 4.72 5.16 10.09
N ALA A 155 5.17 4.52 11.18
CA ALA A 155 6.59 4.26 11.39
C ALA A 155 7.17 3.34 10.29
N VAL A 156 6.45 2.29 9.90
CA VAL A 156 6.84 1.40 8.81
C VAL A 156 6.89 2.16 7.49
N LEU A 157 5.82 2.91 7.16
CA LEU A 157 5.75 3.73 5.93
C LEU A 157 6.86 4.79 5.86
N LEU A 158 7.20 5.43 6.98
CA LEU A 158 8.31 6.38 7.05
C LEU A 158 9.65 5.69 6.78
N GLY A 159 9.87 4.51 7.38
CA GLY A 159 11.07 3.73 7.13
C GLY A 159 11.22 3.33 5.66
N ILE A 160 10.14 2.87 5.03
CA ILE A 160 10.12 2.54 3.59
C ILE A 160 10.40 3.78 2.75
N ALA A 161 9.72 4.89 3.02
CA ALA A 161 9.86 6.12 2.26
C ALA A 161 11.30 6.69 2.32
N LEU A 162 12.03 6.47 3.43
CA LEU A 162 13.45 6.80 3.54
C LEU A 162 14.33 5.87 2.70
N VAL A 163 14.10 4.55 2.78
CA VAL A 163 14.85 3.57 1.99
C VAL A 163 14.60 3.79 0.50
N GLU A 164 13.35 3.98 0.09
CA GLU A 164 12.97 4.23 -1.30
C GLU A 164 13.60 5.51 -1.84
N ALA A 165 13.50 6.62 -1.12
CA ALA A 165 14.12 7.88 -1.52
C ALA A 165 15.65 7.75 -1.65
N GLY A 166 16.29 7.04 -0.72
CA GLY A 166 17.73 6.76 -0.78
C GLY A 166 18.12 5.88 -1.96
N THR A 167 17.36 4.81 -2.23
CA THR A 167 17.57 3.92 -3.37
C THR A 167 17.37 4.67 -4.69
N ALA A 168 16.32 5.47 -4.82
CA ALA A 168 16.07 6.26 -6.02
C ALA A 168 17.22 7.25 -6.31
N LEU A 169 17.78 7.89 -5.27
CA LEU A 169 18.92 8.80 -5.42
C LEU A 169 20.22 8.09 -5.84
N ILE A 170 20.42 6.83 -5.45
CA ILE A 170 21.63 6.07 -5.80
C ILE A 170 21.56 5.54 -7.24
N LEU A 171 20.33 5.29 -7.75
CA LEU A 171 20.10 4.73 -9.08
C LEU A 171 19.99 5.80 -10.18
N HIS A 172 19.97 7.09 -9.83
CA HIS A 172 19.94 8.25 -10.73
C HIS A 172 21.24 9.07 -10.62
#